data_AF-A0A947R1R3-F1
#
_entry.id   AF-A0A947R1R3-F1
#
_cell.length_a   1.000
_cell.length_b   1.000
_cell.length_c   1.000
_cell.angle_alpha   90.00
_cell.angle_beta   90.00
_cell.angle_gamma   90.00
#
_symmetry.space_group_name_H-M   'P 1'
#
loop_
_entity.id
_entity.type
_entity.pdbx_description
1 polymer ?
#
loop_
_entity_poly.entity_id
_entity_poly.type
_entity_poly.pdbx_seq_one_letter_code
_entity_poly.pdbx_strand_id
1 'polypeptide(L)'
;MKKLALALSVFMMVIMSAVFVMAAEKKQVAQLESLEGEVMSIDISGGQIVFLTTDNQKEVLKADPRIIEDIAIGEQITIEKAGDVIKSIKKSEVTPPPIE
;
A
#
# COMPACT_ATOMS: atom_id res chain seq x y z
N MET A 1 -10.64 -7.98 -37.18
CA MET A 1 -9.58 -7.26 -36.46
C MET A 1 -10.11 -6.58 -35.18
N LYS A 2 -10.64 -7.33 -34.21
CA LYS A 2 -11.16 -6.76 -32.94
C LYS A 2 -10.90 -7.62 -31.69
N LYS A 3 -10.06 -8.66 -31.78
CA LYS A 3 -9.78 -9.56 -30.65
C LYS A 3 -8.37 -9.39 -30.04
N LEU A 4 -7.53 -8.52 -30.61
CA LEU A 4 -6.16 -8.32 -30.14
C LEU A 4 -5.99 -7.19 -29.12
N ALA A 5 -6.93 -6.24 -29.06
CA ALA A 5 -6.84 -5.09 -28.13
C ALA A 5 -7.25 -5.41 -26.69
N LEU A 6 -8.02 -6.49 -26.47
CA LEU A 6 -8.52 -6.83 -25.14
C LEU A 6 -7.52 -7.64 -24.30
N ALA A 7 -6.55 -8.31 -24.94
CA ALA A 7 -5.57 -9.14 -24.22
C ALA A 7 -4.41 -8.32 -23.63
N LEU A 8 -4.16 -7.12 -24.15
CA LEU A 8 -3.05 -6.27 -23.68
C LEU A 8 -3.43 -5.44 -22.44
N SER A 9 -4.72 -5.12 -22.24
CA SER A 9 -5.13 -4.36 -21.04
C SER A 9 -5.22 -5.22 -19.79
N VAL A 10 -5.47 -6.53 -19.92
CA VAL A 10 -5.50 -7.46 -18.77
C VAL A 10 -4.08 -7.75 -18.29
N PHE A 11 -3.10 -7.83 -19.21
CA PHE A 11 -1.70 -8.07 -18.82
C PHE A 11 -1.06 -6.86 -18.12
N MET A 12 -1.54 -5.64 -18.38
CA MET A 12 -1.05 -4.43 -17.71
C MET A 12 -1.80 -4.12 -16.39
N MET A 13 -3.03 -4.62 -16.22
CA MET A 13 -3.82 -4.42 -14.99
C MET A 13 -3.53 -5.47 -13.90
N VAL A 14 -2.98 -6.64 -14.25
CA VAL A 14 -2.63 -7.71 -13.29
C VAL A 14 -1.29 -7.46 -12.57
N ILE A 15 -0.51 -6.45 -12.98
CA ILE A 15 0.69 -6.04 -12.23
C ILE A 15 0.31 -5.25 -10.97
N MET A 16 -0.95 -4.82 -10.84
CA MET A 16 -1.42 -3.91 -9.78
C MET A 16 -2.30 -4.59 -8.72
N SER A 17 -2.21 -5.90 -8.56
CA SER A 17 -2.95 -6.60 -7.51
C SER A 17 -2.21 -7.85 -7.08
N ALA A 18 -1.65 -7.78 -5.88
CA ALA A 18 -1.11 -8.87 -5.10
C ALA A 18 0.09 -9.60 -5.72
N VAL A 19 1.27 -9.27 -5.20
CA VAL A 19 2.44 -10.16 -5.24
C VAL A 19 2.03 -11.51 -4.66
N PHE A 20 1.86 -12.50 -5.54
CA PHE A 20 1.53 -13.87 -5.18
C PHE A 20 2.84 -14.59 -4.81
N VAL A 21 2.99 -15.05 -3.56
CA VAL A 21 3.98 -16.09 -3.23
C VAL A 21 3.35 -17.13 -2.31
N MET A 22 2.98 -18.26 -2.91
CA MET A 22 2.87 -19.54 -2.20
C MET A 22 4.26 -20.18 -2.07
N ALA A 23 4.41 -20.97 -0.99
CA ALA A 23 5.33 -22.09 -0.79
C ALA A 23 6.44 -21.91 0.27
N ALA A 24 6.18 -22.56 1.41
CA ALA A 24 7.01 -23.55 2.08
C ALA A 24 8.44 -23.21 2.57
N GLU A 25 8.62 -23.46 3.87
CA GLU A 25 9.85 -23.74 4.64
C GLU A 25 10.78 -22.57 5.07
N LYS A 26 10.60 -22.20 6.35
CA LYS A 26 11.63 -21.91 7.38
C LYS A 26 12.97 -21.31 6.93
N LYS A 27 12.91 -20.16 6.26
CA LYS A 27 13.79 -19.01 6.51
C LYS A 27 13.05 -17.79 5.95
N GLN A 28 12.14 -17.22 6.73
CA GLN A 28 11.41 -16.00 6.32
C GLN A 28 12.41 -14.86 6.18
N VAL A 29 12.94 -14.66 4.98
CA VAL A 29 13.33 -13.33 4.53
C VAL A 29 12.02 -12.57 4.50
N ALA A 30 11.84 -11.60 5.40
CA ALA A 30 10.61 -10.85 5.48
C ALA A 30 10.35 -10.22 4.09
N GLN A 31 9.34 -10.72 3.38
CA GLN A 31 8.99 -10.18 2.08
C GLN A 31 8.46 -8.77 2.31
N LEU A 32 8.97 -7.83 1.53
CA LEU A 32 8.43 -6.48 1.52
C LEU A 32 7.14 -6.50 0.73
N GLU A 33 6.06 -6.11 1.38
CA GLU A 33 4.73 -5.98 0.81
C GLU A 33 4.41 -4.50 0.65
N SER A 34 3.79 -4.13 -0.48
CA SER A 34 3.38 -2.75 -0.76
C SER A 34 1.86 -2.67 -0.73
N LEU A 35 1.32 -1.72 0.02
CA LEU A 35 -0.12 -1.47 0.16
C LEU A 35 -0.44 -0.02 -0.20
N GLU A 36 -1.56 0.20 -0.86
CA GLU A 36 -2.08 1.53 -1.19
C GLU A 36 -3.46 1.72 -0.59
N GLY A 37 -3.80 2.96 -0.24
CA GLY A 37 -5.01 3.24 0.52
C GLY A 37 -4.95 4.54 1.31
N GLU A 38 -5.88 4.67 2.24
CA GLU A 38 -6.14 5.89 3.00
C GLU A 38 -5.88 5.70 4.50
N VAL A 39 -5.26 6.69 5.13
CA VAL A 39 -5.03 6.70 6.58
C VAL A 39 -6.32 7.01 7.33
N MET A 40 -6.78 6.07 8.15
CA MET A 40 -8.00 6.24 8.95
C MET A 40 -7.74 6.78 10.35
N SER A 41 -6.61 6.40 10.97
CA SER A 41 -6.24 6.82 12.32
C SER A 41 -4.74 6.64 12.55
N ILE A 42 -4.16 7.48 13.39
CA ILE A 42 -2.74 7.44 13.75
C ILE A 42 -2.62 7.49 15.27
N ASP A 43 -1.92 6.52 15.85
CA ASP A 43 -1.48 6.54 17.25
C ASP A 43 0.04 6.69 17.30
N ILE A 44 0.50 7.94 17.37
CA ILE A 44 1.93 8.28 17.40
C ILE A 44 2.60 7.77 18.68
N SER A 45 1.87 7.77 19.81
CA SER A 45 2.43 7.32 21.10
C SER A 45 2.59 5.81 21.16
N GLY A 46 1.64 5.08 20.56
CA GLY A 46 1.68 3.63 20.42
C GLY A 46 2.43 3.12 19.19
N GLY A 47 2.92 4.01 18.32
CA GLY A 47 3.61 3.65 17.07
C GLY A 47 2.75 2.80 16.15
N GLN A 48 1.48 3.18 15.97
CA GLN A 48 0.51 2.42 15.17
C GLN A 48 -0.23 3.32 14.19
N ILE A 49 -0.53 2.77 13.02
CA ILE A 49 -1.41 3.39 12.03
C ILE A 49 -2.51 2.41 11.68
N VAL A 50 -3.70 2.95 11.49
CA VAL A 50 -4.86 2.25 10.98
C VAL A 50 -5.10 2.74 9.55
N PHE A 51 -5.11 1.81 8.63
CA PHE A 51 -5.10 2.09 7.20
C PHE A 51 -6.22 1.32 6.51
N LEU A 52 -6.92 1.96 5.59
CA LEU A 52 -7.91 1.34 4.72
C LEU A 52 -7.27 1.16 3.35
N THR A 53 -6.98 -0.09 2.99
CA THR A 53 -6.44 -0.44 1.68
C THR A 53 -7.46 -0.16 0.57
N THR A 54 -6.99 -0.05 -0.67
CA THR A 54 -7.86 0.16 -1.86
C THR A 54 -8.85 -0.97 -2.11
N ASP A 55 -8.60 -2.17 -1.60
CA ASP A 55 -9.55 -3.30 -1.61
C ASP A 55 -10.52 -3.28 -0.41
N ASN A 56 -10.60 -2.14 0.30
CA ASN A 56 -11.46 -1.88 1.45
C ASN A 56 -11.18 -2.79 2.67
N GLN A 57 -9.94 -3.26 2.81
CA GLN A 57 -9.51 -3.98 4.01
C GLN A 57 -8.90 -3.00 5.02
N LYS A 58 -9.25 -3.20 6.29
CA LYS A 58 -8.68 -2.41 7.39
C LYS A 58 -7.45 -3.12 7.94
N GLU A 59 -6.30 -2.49 7.84
CA GLU A 59 -5.05 -2.96 8.43
C GLU A 59 -4.61 -2.10 9.60
N VAL A 60 -3.98 -2.74 10.59
CA VAL A 60 -3.34 -2.07 11.72
C VAL A 60 -1.87 -2.42 11.66
N LEU A 61 -1.04 -1.42 11.43
CA LEU A 61 0.38 -1.59 11.20
C LEU A 61 1.20 -0.83 12.23
N LYS A 62 2.33 -1.42 12.62
CA LYS A 62 3.30 -0.81 13.52
C LYS A 62 4.23 0.09 12.72
N ALA A 63 4.44 1.30 13.21
CA ALA A 63 5.31 2.31 12.62
C ALA A 63 6.26 2.88 13.67
N ASP A 64 7.48 3.23 13.24
CA ASP A 64 8.29 4.16 14.03
C ASP A 64 7.58 5.52 14.04
N PRO A 65 7.40 6.18 15.21
CA PRO A 65 6.74 7.48 15.26
C PRO A 65 7.30 8.51 14.26
N ARG A 66 8.60 8.44 13.96
CA ARG A 66 9.28 9.34 13.01
C ARG A 66 8.85 9.16 11.55
N ILE A 67 8.35 7.99 11.16
CA ILE A 67 7.88 7.76 9.78
C ILE A 67 6.42 8.18 9.58
N ILE A 68 5.66 8.35 10.67
CA ILE A 68 4.24 8.74 10.65
C ILE A 68 4.01 10.17 11.15
N GLU A 69 5.05 10.89 11.57
CA GLU A 69 4.93 12.26 12.10
C GLU A 69 4.38 13.25 11.07
N ASP A 70 4.74 13.04 9.80
CA ASP A 70 4.32 13.89 8.68
C ASP A 70 3.07 13.38 7.96
N ILE A 71 2.43 12.32 8.47
CA ILE A 71 1.25 11.71 7.84
C ILE A 71 -0.03 12.22 8.50
N ALA A 72 -1.03 12.58 7.69
CA ALA A 72 -2.32 13.01 8.18
C ALA A 72 -3.41 11.94 7.99
N ILE A 73 -4.46 12.00 8.82
CA ILE A 73 -5.69 11.23 8.61
C ILE A 73 -6.38 11.74 7.33
N GLY A 74 -6.89 10.81 6.52
CA GLY A 74 -7.49 11.08 5.21
C GLY A 74 -6.48 11.17 4.07
N GLU A 75 -5.18 11.02 4.36
CA GLU A 75 -4.15 11.06 3.34
C GLU A 75 -4.09 9.73 2.58
N GLN A 76 -3.98 9.80 1.26
CA GLN A 76 -3.70 8.62 0.45
C GLN A 76 -2.20 8.38 0.40
N ILE A 77 -1.79 7.18 0.82
CA ILE A 77 -0.39 6.81 0.93
C ILE A 77 -0.15 5.40 0.38
N THR A 78 1.08 5.16 -0.04
CA THR A 78 1.64 3.83 -0.30
C THR A 78 2.54 3.45 0.87
N ILE A 79 2.32 2.28 1.44
CA ILE A 79 3.06 1.72 2.57
C ILE A 79 3.89 0.54 2.09
N GLU A 80 5.20 0.54 2.36
CA GLU A 80 6.02 -0.66 2.26
C GLU A 80 6.17 -1.27 3.67
N LYS A 81 5.76 -2.52 3.85
CA LYS A 81 5.79 -3.23 5.13
C LYS A 81 6.51 -4.56 5.04
N ALA A 82 6.96 -5.05 6.20
CA ALA A 82 7.49 -6.39 6.39
C ALA A 82 6.69 -7.06 7.51
N GLY A 83 5.73 -7.92 7.15
CA GLY A 83 4.72 -8.40 8.09
C GLY A 83 3.84 -7.24 8.56
N ASP A 84 3.79 -7.01 9.88
CA ASP A 84 2.97 -5.93 10.47
C ASP A 84 3.74 -4.62 10.69
N VAL A 85 5.01 -4.55 10.26
CA VAL A 85 5.89 -3.40 10.54
C VAL A 85 6.13 -2.61 9.27
N ILE A 86 5.81 -1.32 9.31
CA ILE A 86 6.07 -0.38 8.24
C ILE A 86 7.57 -0.08 8.15
N LYS A 87 8.08 -0.08 6.93
CA LYS A 87 9.45 0.26 6.58
C LYS A 87 9.55 1.62 5.93
N SER A 88 8.61 1.97 5.07
CA SER A 88 8.54 3.28 4.43
C SER A 88 7.10 3.66 4.10
N ILE A 89 6.86 4.97 4.00
CA ILE A 89 5.58 5.55 3.57
C ILE A 89 5.89 6.55 2.45
N LYS A 90 5.13 6.48 1.36
CA LYS A 90 5.15 7.46 0.27
C LYS A 90 3.77 8.10 0.18
N LYS A 91 3.73 9.42 0.16
CA LYS A 91 2.49 10.16 -0.05
C LYS A 91 2.10 10.03 -1.51
N SER A 92 0.87 9.62 -1.80
CA SER A 92 0.37 9.62 -3.16
C SER A 92 0.10 11.06 -3.55
N GLU A 93 0.96 11.66 -4.39
CA GLU A 93 0.67 12.96 -4.98
C GLU A 93 -0.60 12.83 -5.82
N VAL A 94 -1.70 13.41 -5.33
CA VAL A 94 -2.87 13.65 -6.15
C VAL A 94 -2.47 14.75 -7.11
N THR A 95 -1.98 14.39 -8.30
CA THR A 95 -1.73 15.38 -9.35
C THR A 95 -3.04 16.11 -9.60
N PRO A 96 -3.16 17.41 -9.28
CA PRO A 96 -4.38 18.13 -9.57
C PRO A 96 -4.62 18.05 -11.08
N PRO A 97 -5.88 17.82 -11.52
CA PRO A 97 -6.17 17.80 -12.95
C PRO A 97 -5.68 19.11 -13.56
N PRO A 98 -5.08 19.08 -14.77
CA PRO A 98 -4.63 20.30 -15.43
C PRO A 98 -5.82 21.25 -15.52
N ILE A 99 -5.62 22.47 -15.04
CA ILE A 99 -6.58 23.56 -15.19
C ILE A 99 -6.59 23.88 -16.69
N GLU A 100 -7.66 23.49 -17.39
CA GLU A 100 -7.91 23.88 -18.80
C GLU A 100 -8.15 25.39 -18.92
#